data_AF-A0A1Q7QUV8-F1
#
_entry.id   AF-A0A1Q7QUV8-F1
#
_cell.length_a   1.000
_cell.length_b   1.000
_cell.length_c   1.000
_cell.angle_alpha   90.00
_cell.angle_beta   90.00
_cell.angle_gamma   90.00
#
_symmetry.space_group_name_H-M   'P 1'
#
loop_
_entity.id
_entity.type
_entity.pdbx_description
1 polymer ?
#
loop_
_entity_poly.entity_id
_entity_poly.type
_entity_poly.pdbx_seq_one_letter_code
_entity_poly.pdbx_strand_id
1 'polypeptide(L)'
;MKKRLPAQAGTFYADTEGALRTQIQQSFLHPLGPGAIPTIPGTRNQNLLGLIVPHAGYRYSGSVAAHSYYHLAQSGIVESVVILGPNHTGLGSGVSTMIEGEWSTPLGDVPIDTDLAREIV
;
A
#
# COMPACT_ATOMS: atom_id res chain seq x y z
N MET A 1 19.01 0.84 12.69
CA MET A 1 18.29 0.48 11.45
C MET A 1 17.58 1.73 10.94
N LYS A 2 17.62 2.05 9.64
CA LYS A 2 16.92 3.24 9.11
C LYS A 2 15.40 2.99 9.18
N LYS A 3 14.64 3.98 9.65
CA LYS A 3 13.18 3.89 9.79
C LYS A 3 12.52 5.11 9.18
N ARG A 4 11.62 4.90 8.22
CA ARG A 4 10.81 5.97 7.62
C ARG A 4 9.48 6.04 8.36
N LEU A 5 9.18 7.20 8.95
CA LEU A 5 7.91 7.44 9.66
C LEU A 5 6.77 7.78 8.68
N PRO A 6 5.50 7.49 9.02
CA PRO A 6 4.35 7.74 8.15
C PRO A 6 3.97 9.22 8.12
N ALA A 7 4.62 9.98 7.25
CA ALA A 7 4.50 11.45 7.19
C ALA A 7 3.09 12.01 6.89
N GLN A 8 2.14 11.15 6.47
CA GLN A 8 0.75 11.54 6.13
C GLN A 8 -0.31 10.85 7.01
N ALA A 9 0.12 10.13 8.05
CA ALA A 9 -0.79 9.64 9.08
C ALA A 9 -1.44 10.83 9.81
N GLY A 10 -2.75 10.77 10.01
CA GLY A 10 -3.54 11.83 10.65
C GLY A 10 -4.04 12.90 9.69
N THR A 11 -3.52 12.95 8.45
CA THR A 11 -3.94 13.91 7.42
C THR A 11 -4.62 13.21 6.23
N PHE A 12 -3.97 12.23 5.61
CA PHE A 12 -4.51 11.50 4.45
C PHE A 12 -5.32 10.26 4.86
N TYR A 13 -4.95 9.65 5.99
CA TYR A 13 -5.55 8.45 6.56
C TYR A 13 -5.41 8.48 8.08
N ALA A 14 -6.15 7.64 8.79
CA ALA A 14 -6.12 7.60 10.25
C ALA A 14 -4.74 7.17 10.78
N ASP A 15 -4.29 7.78 11.88
CA ASP A 15 -2.95 7.60 12.46
C ASP A 15 -2.84 6.48 13.50
N THR A 16 -3.96 5.90 13.94
CA THR A 16 -3.98 4.79 14.89
C THR A 16 -4.40 3.50 14.20
N GLU A 17 -3.92 2.36 14.70
CA GLU A 17 -4.20 1.03 14.13
C GLU A 17 -5.71 0.78 13.99
N GLY A 18 -6.47 0.94 15.08
CA GLY A 18 -7.90 0.63 15.10
C GLY A 18 -8.72 1.53 14.17
N ALA A 19 -8.40 2.84 14.14
CA ALA A 19 -9.08 3.77 13.26
C ALA A 19 -8.73 3.50 11.79
N LEU A 20 -7.47 3.16 11.48
CA LEU A 20 -7.04 2.86 10.13
C LEU A 20 -7.68 1.55 9.61
N ARG A 21 -7.72 0.50 10.43
CA ARG A 21 -8.44 -0.75 10.08
C ARG A 21 -9.91 -0.48 9.76
N THR A 22 -10.57 0.31 10.60
CA THR A 22 -11.98 0.70 10.37
C THR A 22 -12.13 1.47 9.06
N GLN A 23 -11.25 2.45 8.80
CA GLN A 23 -11.28 3.25 7.56
C GLN A 23 -11.05 2.41 6.30
N ILE A 24 -10.14 1.42 6.37
CA ILE A 24 -9.88 0.47 5.29
C ILE A 24 -11.12 -0.41 5.06
N GLN A 25 -11.70 -0.98 6.11
CA GLN A 25 -12.93 -1.79 6.00
C GLN A 25 -14.09 -0.99 5.39
N GLN A 26 -14.27 0.26 5.83
CA GLN A 26 -15.26 1.17 5.25
C GLN A 26 -15.00 1.42 3.75
N SER A 27 -13.74 1.52 3.34
CA SER A 27 -13.38 1.68 1.92
C SER A 27 -13.79 0.47 1.09
N PHE A 28 -13.59 -0.76 1.61
CA PHE A 28 -14.04 -1.99 0.97
C PHE A 28 -15.58 -2.08 0.88
N LEU A 29 -16.28 -1.68 1.93
CA LEU A 29 -17.75 -1.78 2.04
C LEU A 29 -18.49 -0.57 1.47
N HIS A 30 -17.78 0.48 1.03
CA HIS A 30 -18.39 1.67 0.46
C HIS A 30 -19.18 1.34 -0.82
N PRO A 31 -20.27 2.05 -1.16
CA PRO A 31 -20.99 1.88 -2.43
C PRO A 31 -20.14 2.08 -3.70
N LEU A 32 -19.00 2.75 -3.58
CA LEU A 32 -18.02 2.94 -4.67
C LEU A 32 -16.84 1.96 -4.59
N GLY A 33 -16.76 1.18 -3.50
CA GLY A 33 -15.79 0.12 -3.32
C GLY A 33 -16.31 -1.22 -3.86
N PRO A 34 -15.58 -2.31 -3.61
CA PRO A 34 -15.98 -3.65 -4.05
C PRO A 34 -17.23 -4.20 -3.34
N GLY A 35 -17.69 -3.56 -2.26
CA GLY A 35 -18.89 -3.95 -1.51
C GLY A 35 -18.69 -5.18 -0.61
N ALA A 36 -17.46 -5.69 -0.50
CA ALA A 36 -17.13 -6.86 0.30
C ALA A 36 -15.69 -6.80 0.82
N ILE A 37 -15.44 -7.48 1.95
CA ILE A 37 -14.09 -7.73 2.45
C ILE A 37 -13.52 -8.92 1.66
N PRO A 38 -12.32 -8.81 1.06
CA PRO A 38 -11.74 -9.90 0.29
C PRO A 38 -11.30 -11.05 1.20
N THR A 39 -11.35 -12.26 0.65
CA THR A 39 -10.72 -13.45 1.22
C THR A 39 -9.42 -13.75 0.49
N ILE A 40 -8.41 -14.23 1.22
CA ILE A 40 -7.15 -14.66 0.63
C ILE A 40 -7.24 -16.17 0.32
N PRO A 41 -7.03 -16.61 -0.92
CA PRO A 41 -7.01 -18.03 -1.25
C PRO A 41 -5.79 -18.73 -0.65
N GLY A 42 -5.89 -20.05 -0.45
CA GLY A 42 -4.76 -20.86 0.02
C GLY A 42 -3.65 -21.04 -1.03
N THR A 43 -3.95 -20.77 -2.31
CA THR A 43 -2.99 -20.84 -3.42
C THR A 43 -2.92 -19.52 -4.15
N ARG A 44 -1.70 -19.14 -4.57
CA ARG A 44 -1.46 -17.89 -5.30
C ARG A 44 -1.82 -18.06 -6.78
N ASN A 45 -2.56 -17.09 -7.32
CA ASN A 45 -2.77 -16.91 -8.74
C ASN A 45 -1.71 -15.94 -9.29
N GLN A 46 -0.88 -16.39 -10.24
CA GLN A 46 0.23 -15.61 -10.78
C GLN A 46 -0.15 -14.68 -11.94
N ASN A 47 -1.43 -14.61 -12.30
CA ASN A 47 -1.88 -13.79 -13.44
C ASN A 47 -1.93 -12.28 -13.13
N LEU A 48 -1.88 -11.88 -11.86
CA LEU A 48 -1.83 -10.47 -11.49
C LEU A 48 -0.39 -9.93 -11.57
N LEU A 49 -0.12 -9.18 -12.64
CA LEU A 49 1.21 -8.60 -12.90
C LEU A 49 1.44 -7.24 -12.22
N GLY A 50 0.38 -6.49 -11.94
CA GLY A 50 0.49 -5.16 -11.35
C GLY A 50 -0.87 -4.48 -11.18
N LEU A 51 -0.87 -3.37 -10.44
CA LEU A 51 -2.05 -2.57 -10.14
C LEU A 51 -1.74 -1.09 -10.30
N ILE A 52 -2.74 -0.34 -10.75
CA ILE A 52 -2.72 1.12 -10.70
C ILE A 52 -3.69 1.53 -9.58
N VAL A 53 -3.22 2.37 -8.66
CA VAL A 53 -3.97 2.73 -7.45
C VAL A 53 -3.88 4.24 -7.22
N PRO A 54 -5.00 4.94 -6.95
CA PRO A 54 -4.95 6.35 -6.60
C PRO A 54 -4.31 6.57 -5.21
N HIS A 55 -3.67 7.72 -5.02
CA HIS A 55 -2.93 8.04 -3.79
C HIS A 55 -3.43 9.32 -3.08
N ALA A 56 -4.66 9.77 -3.37
CA ALA A 56 -5.28 10.84 -2.60
C ALA A 56 -5.64 10.35 -1.18
N GLY A 57 -6.08 11.27 -0.31
CA GLY A 57 -6.54 10.90 1.03
C GLY A 57 -7.68 9.88 0.96
N TYR A 58 -7.75 8.96 1.93
CA TYR A 58 -8.66 7.81 1.90
C TYR A 58 -10.14 8.22 1.85
N ARG A 59 -10.48 9.40 2.39
CA ARG A 59 -11.82 9.99 2.25
C ARG A 59 -12.26 10.13 0.77
N TYR A 60 -11.32 10.42 -0.12
CA TYR A 60 -11.58 10.73 -1.52
C TYR A 60 -11.36 9.53 -2.43
N SER A 61 -10.30 8.76 -2.19
CA SER A 61 -9.89 7.68 -3.11
C SER A 61 -9.84 6.29 -2.49
N GLY A 62 -10.10 6.15 -1.19
CA GLY A 62 -9.97 4.86 -0.50
C GLY A 62 -10.87 3.77 -1.09
N SER A 63 -12.13 4.10 -1.38
CA SER A 63 -13.09 3.17 -1.98
C SER A 63 -12.68 2.75 -3.40
N VAL A 64 -12.14 3.66 -4.20
CA VAL A 64 -11.62 3.34 -5.54
C VAL A 64 -10.37 2.46 -5.44
N ALA A 65 -9.44 2.79 -4.53
CA ALA A 65 -8.24 1.98 -4.29
C ALA A 65 -8.58 0.56 -3.79
N ALA A 66 -9.68 0.41 -3.04
CA ALA A 66 -10.10 -0.87 -2.49
C ALA A 66 -10.39 -1.93 -3.57
N HIS A 67 -10.80 -1.55 -4.78
CA HIS A 67 -10.96 -2.51 -5.89
C HIS A 67 -9.64 -3.18 -6.26
N SER A 68 -8.56 -2.41 -6.40
CA SER A 68 -7.23 -2.95 -6.71
C SER A 68 -6.74 -3.89 -5.60
N TYR A 69 -6.90 -3.49 -4.33
CA TYR A 69 -6.50 -4.33 -3.20
C TYR A 69 -7.39 -5.56 -2.99
N TYR A 70 -8.66 -5.49 -3.39
CA TYR A 70 -9.56 -6.64 -3.39
C TYR A 70 -9.05 -7.72 -4.36
N HIS A 71 -8.71 -7.33 -5.58
CA HIS A 71 -8.12 -8.24 -6.56
C HIS A 71 -6.73 -8.74 -6.17
N LEU A 72 -5.91 -7.91 -5.50
CA LEU A 72 -4.63 -8.35 -4.94
C LEU A 72 -4.85 -9.47 -3.93
N ALA A 73 -5.73 -9.26 -2.96
CA ALA A 73 -6.02 -10.25 -1.92
C ALA A 73 -6.55 -11.57 -2.52
N GLN A 74 -7.41 -11.49 -3.54
CA GLN A 74 -7.89 -12.67 -4.27
C GLN A 74 -6.81 -13.37 -5.11
N SER A 75 -5.70 -12.70 -5.41
CA SER A 75 -4.57 -13.30 -6.14
C SER A 75 -3.62 -14.06 -5.21
N GLY A 76 -3.82 -13.99 -3.90
CA GLY A 76 -2.98 -14.63 -2.88
C GLY A 76 -1.87 -13.72 -2.36
N ILE A 77 -1.09 -14.23 -1.41
CA ILE A 77 -0.03 -13.48 -0.74
C ILE A 77 1.20 -13.39 -1.64
N VAL A 78 1.81 -12.21 -1.68
CA VAL A 78 3.09 -11.94 -2.33
C VAL A 78 4.13 -11.61 -1.25
N GLU A 79 5.38 -12.03 -1.47
CA GLU A 79 6.47 -11.83 -0.50
C GLU A 79 7.02 -10.41 -0.54
N SER A 80 7.17 -9.85 -1.76
CA SER A 80 7.69 -8.51 -2.00
C SER A 80 6.81 -7.75 -3.00
N VAL A 81 6.68 -6.44 -2.80
CA VAL A 81 5.98 -5.53 -3.72
C VAL A 81 6.85 -4.34 -4.06
N VAL A 82 6.87 -3.94 -5.33
CA VAL A 82 7.50 -2.69 -5.78
C VAL A 82 6.40 -1.64 -5.92
N ILE A 83 6.49 -0.56 -5.15
CA ILE A 83 5.53 0.55 -5.21
C ILE A 83 6.20 1.71 -5.95
N LEU A 84 5.68 2.02 -7.14
CA LEU A 84 6.13 3.15 -7.96
C LEU A 84 5.20 4.34 -7.74
N GLY A 85 5.76 5.49 -7.38
CA GLY A 85 5.00 6.72 -7.14
C GLY A 85 5.71 7.94 -7.74
N PRO A 86 4.95 8.94 -8.23
CA PRO A 86 5.54 10.16 -8.75
C PRO A 86 6.16 11.00 -7.61
N ASN A 87 7.22 11.73 -7.94
CA ASN A 87 7.79 12.72 -7.04
C ASN A 87 7.12 14.09 -7.23
N HIS A 88 6.21 14.44 -6.33
CA HIS A 88 5.49 15.72 -6.37
C HIS A 88 6.32 16.93 -5.89
N THR A 89 7.53 16.72 -5.35
CA THR A 89 8.39 17.82 -4.88
C THR A 89 9.24 18.41 -6.01
N GLY A 90 9.48 17.65 -7.07
CA GLY A 90 10.42 18.01 -8.13
C GLY A 90 11.90 17.99 -7.73
N LEU A 91 12.24 17.58 -6.50
CA LEU A 91 13.60 17.55 -5.99
C LEU A 91 14.19 16.14 -6.00
N GLY A 92 15.47 16.00 -6.34
CA GLY A 92 16.20 14.72 -6.28
C GLY A 92 16.48 14.08 -7.64
N SER A 93 16.83 12.80 -7.63
CA SER A 93 17.11 12.01 -8.84
C SER A 93 15.83 11.61 -9.58
N GLY A 94 15.97 11.21 -10.85
CA GLY A 94 14.83 10.75 -11.66
C GLY A 94 14.15 9.49 -11.11
N VAL A 95 14.92 8.60 -10.47
CA VAL A 95 14.42 7.44 -9.72
C VAL A 95 15.19 7.38 -8.39
N SER A 96 14.49 7.07 -7.30
CA SER A 96 15.10 6.86 -5.98
C SER A 96 14.29 5.84 -5.18
N THR A 97 14.98 5.09 -4.33
CA THR A 97 14.36 4.16 -3.39
C THR A 97 15.16 4.09 -2.09
N MET A 98 14.51 3.66 -1.01
CA MET A 98 15.17 3.30 0.23
C MET A 98 15.66 1.85 0.10
N ILE A 99 16.97 1.62 0.15
CA ILE A 99 17.58 0.31 -0.12
C ILE A 99 17.71 -0.60 1.10
N GLU A 100 17.49 -0.10 2.31
CA GLU A 100 17.60 -0.86 3.56
C GLU A 100 16.75 -0.21 4.66
N GLY A 101 16.31 -0.99 5.64
CA GLY A 101 15.55 -0.53 6.79
C GLY A 101 14.07 -0.88 6.71
N GLU A 102 13.20 -0.02 7.25
CA GLU A 102 11.75 -0.29 7.31
C GLU A 102 10.90 0.97 7.17
N TRP A 103 9.67 0.78 6.72
CA TRP A 103 8.62 1.81 6.69
C TRP A 103 7.64 1.55 7.82
N SER A 104 7.50 2.53 8.69
CA SER A 104 6.54 2.45 9.79
C SER A 104 5.15 2.87 9.31
N THR A 105 4.13 2.09 9.70
CA THR A 105 2.72 2.37 9.43
C THR A 105 1.92 2.24 10.73
N PRO A 106 0.70 2.81 10.81
CA PRO A 106 -0.18 2.54 11.95
C PRO A 106 -0.57 1.07 12.12
N LEU A 107 -0.32 0.20 11.13
CA LEU A 107 -0.58 -1.25 11.20
C LEU A 107 0.67 -2.07 11.58
N GLY A 108 1.81 -1.41 11.80
CA GLY A 108 3.09 -2.05 12.05
C GLY A 108 4.17 -1.64 11.05
N ASP A 109 5.38 -2.12 11.29
CA ASP A 109 6.54 -1.84 10.45
C ASP A 109 6.62 -2.83 9.28
N VAL A 110 6.95 -2.32 8.10
CA VAL A 110 7.14 -3.10 6.87
C VAL A 110 8.62 -3.03 6.47
N PRO A 111 9.35 -4.16 6.45
CA PRO A 111 10.75 -4.17 6.10
C PRO A 111 10.95 -3.90 4.61
N ILE A 112 12.08 -3.27 4.26
CA ILE A 112 12.54 -3.17 2.88
C ILE A 112 13.21 -4.49 2.50
N ASP A 113 12.76 -5.07 1.39
CA ASP A 113 13.49 -6.12 0.68
C ASP A 113 14.78 -5.51 0.13
N THR A 114 15.87 -5.69 0.88
CA THR A 114 17.15 -5.02 0.64
C THR A 114 17.83 -5.55 -0.61
N ASP A 115 17.70 -6.85 -0.88
CA ASP A 115 18.32 -7.48 -2.04
C ASP A 115 17.59 -7.02 -3.30
N LEU A 116 16.26 -7.09 -3.32
CA LEU A 116 15.46 -6.59 -4.44
C LEU A 116 15.65 -5.08 -4.67
N ALA A 117 15.69 -4.27 -3.61
CA ALA A 117 15.85 -2.83 -3.76
C ALA A 117 17.20 -2.45 -4.39
N ARG A 118 18.28 -3.19 -4.08
CA ARG A 118 19.61 -2.98 -4.68
C ARG A 118 19.72 -3.45 -6.12
N GLU A 119 18.88 -4.38 -6.56
CA GLU A 119 18.83 -4.78 -7.98
C GLU A 119 18.10 -3.75 -8.86
N ILE A 120 17.20 -2.94 -8.27
CA ILE A 120 16.40 -1.96 -9.00
C ILE A 120 17.18 -0.65 -9.27
N VAL A 121 18.08 -0.23 -8.37
CA VAL A 121 18.80 1.07 -8.45
C VAL A 121 20.31 0.96 -8.43
#